data_AF-A0A7Y3M355-F1
#
_entry.id   AF-A0A7Y3M355-F1
#
_cell.length_a   1.000
_cell.length_b   1.000
_cell.length_c   1.000
_cell.angle_alpha   90.00
_cell.angle_beta   90.00
_cell.angle_gamma   90.00
#
_symmetry.space_group_name_H-M   'P 1'
#
loop_
_entity.id
_entity.type
_entity.pdbx_description
1 polymer ?
#
loop_
_entity_poly.entity_id
_entity_poly.type
_entity_poly.pdbx_seq_one_letter_code
_entity_poly.pdbx_strand_id
1 'polypeptide(L)' 'DEYFPYHKKYHAFWAMYGLDLPDEVLKKVYYKNALKIVPGLDASKFPE' A
#
# COMPACT_ATOMS: atom_id res chain seq x y z
N ASP A 1 12.45 11.03 -0.10
CA ASP A 1 13.01 9.82 0.51
C ASP A 1 13.14 9.94 2.01
N GLU A 2 12.02 9.77 2.68
CA GLU A 2 11.94 9.80 4.14
C GLU A 2 12.35 8.44 4.72
N TYR A 3 13.25 8.52 5.70
CA TYR A 3 13.71 7.38 6.49
C TYR A 3 12.99 7.45 7.85
N PHE A 4 12.11 6.50 8.13
CA PHE A 4 11.35 6.49 9.39
C PHE A 4 11.74 5.29 10.27
N PRO A 5 11.93 5.53 11.58
CA PRO A 5 12.28 4.46 12.51
C PRO A 5 11.15 3.44 12.59
N TYR A 6 11.51 2.17 12.47
CA TYR A 6 10.56 1.08 12.56
C TYR A 6 9.93 1.01 13.96
N HIS A 7 8.61 0.85 14.03
CA HIS A 7 7.86 0.99 15.29
C HIS A 7 8.27 -0.01 16.41
N LYS A 8 8.81 -1.18 16.03
CA LYS A 8 9.31 -2.24 16.95
C LYS A 8 10.76 -2.59 16.66
N LYS A 9 11.65 -2.29 17.62
CA LYS A 9 13.10 -2.49 17.51
C LYS A 9 13.57 -3.93 17.16
N TYR A 10 12.70 -4.93 17.29
CA TYR A 10 13.03 -6.35 17.10
C TYR A 10 12.50 -6.96 15.78
N HIS A 11 11.71 -6.23 14.99
CA HIS A 11 11.14 -6.74 13.73
C HIS A 11 11.80 -6.19 12.46
N ALA A 12 12.51 -5.06 12.55
CA ALA A 12 13.34 -4.57 11.48
C ALA A 12 14.56 -3.86 12.05
N PHE A 13 15.75 -4.33 11.66
CA PHE A 13 17.01 -3.68 12.00
C PHE A 13 17.31 -2.49 11.07
N TRP A 14 16.57 -2.37 9.98
CA TRP A 14 16.79 -1.40 8.91
C TRP A 14 15.63 -0.42 8.94
N ALA A 15 15.89 0.88 8.78
CA ALA A 15 14.78 1.81 8.74
C ALA A 15 14.05 1.70 7.40
N MET A 16 12.75 1.98 7.47
CA MET A 16 11.88 1.84 6.32
C MET A 16 12.00 3.06 5.44
N TYR A 17 11.86 2.80 4.15
CA TYR A 17 11.86 3.82 3.13
C TYR A 17 10.43 4.11 2.70
N GLY A 18 10.04 5.38 2.75
CA GLY A 18 8.82 5.84 2.09
C GLY A 18 9.07 5.90 0.60
N LEU A 19 8.32 5.10 -0.16
CA LEU A 19 8.22 5.29 -1.61
C LEU A 19 7.17 6.37 -1.84
N ASP A 20 7.59 7.53 -2.33
CA ASP A 20 6.69 8.63 -2.71
C ASP A 20 6.00 8.31 -4.04
N LEU A 21 5.13 7.31 -4.00
CA LEU A 21 4.46 6.82 -5.19
C LEU A 21 3.32 7.76 -5.58
N PRO A 22 3.15 8.04 -6.89
CA PRO A 22 2.00 8.80 -7.37
C PRO A 22 0.67 8.15 -6.97
N ASP A 23 -0.36 8.98 -6.78
CA ASP A 23 -1.70 8.55 -6.33
C ASP A 23 -2.28 7.41 -7.19
N GLU A 24 -2.10 7.47 -8.50
CA GLU A 24 -2.57 6.42 -9.42
C GLU A 24 -1.94 5.04 -9.11
N VAL A 25 -0.67 5.03 -8.73
CA VAL A 25 0.06 3.80 -8.36
C VAL A 25 -0.41 3.31 -7.00
N LEU A 26 -0.60 4.22 -6.04
CA LEU A 26 -1.14 3.86 -4.72
C LEU A 26 -2.51 3.21 -4.86
N LYS A 27 -3.43 3.78 -5.64
CA LYS A 27 -4.76 3.19 -5.89
C LYS A 27 -4.69 1.76 -6.46
N LYS A 28 -3.71 1.49 -7.34
CA LYS A 28 -3.47 0.14 -7.90
C LYS A 28 -3.01 -0.85 -6.83
N VAL A 29 -2.09 -0.46 -5.97
CA VAL A 29 -1.57 -1.29 -4.87
C VAL A 29 -2.65 -1.56 -3.83
N TYR A 30 -3.46 -0.55 -3.48
CA TYR A 30 -4.47 -0.67 -2.44
C TYR A 30 -5.70 -1.47 -2.86
N TYR A 31 -6.25 -1.26 -4.07
CA TYR A 31 -7.52 -1.91 -4.41
C TYR A 31 -7.77 -2.22 -5.89
N LYS A 32 -7.26 -1.44 -6.86
CA LYS A 32 -7.66 -1.67 -8.29
C LYS A 32 -7.19 -3.03 -8.81
N ASN A 33 -6.03 -3.51 -8.37
CA ASN A 33 -5.57 -4.86 -8.72
C ASN A 33 -6.41 -5.95 -8.05
N ALA A 34 -6.81 -5.75 -6.79
CA ALA A 34 -7.64 -6.70 -6.05
C ALA A 34 -9.01 -6.87 -6.71
N LEU A 35 -9.65 -5.77 -7.12
CA LEU A 35 -10.92 -5.80 -7.86
C LEU A 35 -10.85 -6.57 -9.18
N LYS A 36 -9.69 -6.57 -9.84
CA LYS A 36 -9.48 -7.31 -11.08
C LYS A 36 -9.24 -8.80 -10.85
N ILE A 37 -8.54 -9.15 -9.77
CA ILE A 37 -8.04 -10.51 -9.53
C ILE A 37 -9.03 -11.36 -8.72
N VAL A 38 -9.74 -10.74 -7.77
CA VAL A 38 -10.60 -11.46 -6.82
C VAL A 38 -12.04 -11.46 -7.34
N PRO A 39 -12.58 -12.63 -7.79
CA PRO A 39 -13.96 -12.71 -8.25
C PRO A 39 -14.94 -12.51 -7.09
N GLY A 40 -16.02 -11.77 -7.33
CA GLY A 40 -17.05 -11.49 -6.33
C GLY A 40 -16.72 -10.35 -5.35
N LEU A 41 -15.60 -9.65 -5.54
CA LEU A 41 -15.26 -8.48 -4.75
C LEU A 41 -16.16 -7.29 -5.14
N ASP A 42 -16.82 -6.70 -4.15
CA ASP A 42 -17.75 -5.60 -4.35
C ASP A 42 -17.01 -4.27 -4.56
N ALA A 43 -17.02 -3.79 -5.80
CA ALA A 43 -16.37 -2.54 -6.20
C ALA A 43 -16.96 -1.29 -5.53
N SER A 44 -18.23 -1.33 -5.11
CA SER A 44 -18.89 -0.16 -4.49
C SER A 44 -18.33 0.21 -3.13
N LYS A 45 -17.55 -0.70 -2.50
CA LYS A 45 -16.92 -0.48 -1.20
C LYS A 45 -15.59 0.26 -1.29
N PHE A 46 -15.12 0.59 -2.49
CA PHE A 46 -13.85 1.27 -2.71
C PHE A 46 -14.05 2.65 -3.35
N PRO A 47 -13.22 3.65 -3.01
CA PRO A 47 -13.25 4.97 -3.64
C PRO A 47 -12.80 4.93 -5.12
N GLU A 48 -13.18 5.93 -5.92
CA GLU A 48 -12.79 6.04 -7.35
C GLU A 48 -11.31 6.43 -7.60
#